data_AF-A0A7R9YSY5-F1
#
_entry.id   AF-A0A7R9YSY5-F1
#
_cell.length_a   1.000
_cell.length_b   1.000
_cell.length_c   1.000
_cell.angle_alpha   90.00
_cell.angle_beta   90.00
_cell.angle_gamma   90.00
#
_symmetry.space_group_name_H-M   'P 1'
#
loop_
_entity.id
_entity.type
_entity.pdbx_description
1 polymer ?
#
loop_
_entity_poly.entity_id
_entity_poly.type
_entity_poly.pdbx_seq_one_letter_code
_entity_poly.pdbx_strand_id
1 'polypeptide(L)'
;GNATPRFAAYGATKRSLQQLGKSLQAELDQAKIKNVGVHNLSPGMVTTELLMSGADTPTSKFFINCLAEPAEFVAQTIVPEVRKVPLESVNQVTGGIQTTYTQFLTKQRAYSSILARILVGRKK
;
A
#
# COMPACT_ATOMS: atom_id res chain seq x y z
N GLY A 1 8.52 -0.48 4.51
CA GLY A 1 8.55 -1.78 5.21
C GLY A 1 9.21 -1.61 6.56
N ASN A 2 8.52 -2.00 7.63
CA ASN A 2 9.13 -2.24 8.93
C ASN A 2 9.66 -3.68 8.97
N ALA A 3 10.43 -4.04 9.99
CA ALA A 3 10.88 -5.40 10.17
C ALA A 3 9.67 -6.35 10.30
N THR A 4 9.61 -7.35 9.43
CA THR A 4 8.58 -8.39 9.45
C THR A 4 9.29 -9.73 9.63
N PRO A 5 9.34 -10.29 10.87
CA PRO A 5 9.97 -11.57 11.13
C PRO A 5 9.46 -12.64 10.15
N ARG A 6 10.35 -13.53 9.69
CA ARG A 6 10.09 -14.58 8.69
C ARG A 6 9.83 -14.12 7.26
N PHE A 7 9.76 -12.81 7.01
CA PHE A 7 9.52 -12.23 5.68
C PHE A 7 10.61 -11.20 5.32
N ALA A 8 11.87 -11.47 5.66
CA ALA A 8 12.96 -10.51 5.49
C ALA A 8 13.15 -10.08 4.02
N ALA A 9 13.21 -11.03 3.08
CA ALA A 9 13.35 -10.74 1.65
C ALA A 9 12.14 -9.94 1.11
N TYR A 10 10.92 -10.32 1.50
CA TYR A 10 9.71 -9.58 1.16
C TYR A 10 9.74 -8.15 1.72
N GLY A 11 10.08 -7.99 3.00
CA GLY A 11 10.18 -6.68 3.65
C GLY A 11 11.24 -5.78 3.01
N ALA A 12 12.39 -6.36 2.65
CA ALA A 12 13.48 -5.66 1.97
C ALA A 12 13.06 -5.16 0.58
N THR A 13 12.46 -6.02 -0.25
CA THR A 13 11.99 -5.63 -1.58
C THR A 13 10.87 -4.58 -1.53
N LYS A 14 9.95 -4.67 -0.57
CA LYS A 14 8.94 -3.61 -0.38
C LYS A 14 9.54 -2.30 0.12
N ARG A 15 10.65 -2.35 0.89
CA ARG A 15 11.35 -1.14 1.34
C ARG A 15 12.14 -0.48 0.21
N SER A 16 12.74 -1.26 -0.70
CA SER A 16 13.51 -0.72 -1.82
C SER A 16 12.67 0.06 -2.81
N LEU A 17 11.37 -0.23 -2.98
CA LEU A 17 10.45 0.52 -3.84
C LEU A 17 10.43 2.03 -3.54
N GLN A 18 10.63 2.43 -2.29
CA GLN A 18 10.66 3.84 -1.92
C GLN A 18 11.94 4.54 -2.39
N GLN A 19 13.06 3.83 -2.40
CA GLN A 19 14.31 4.34 -2.95
C GLN A 19 14.26 4.34 -4.49
N LEU A 20 13.81 3.23 -5.10
CA LEU A 20 13.64 3.12 -6.55
C LEU A 20 12.78 4.25 -7.11
N GLY A 21 11.60 4.50 -6.52
CA GLY A 21 10.70 5.55 -6.99
C GLY A 21 11.31 6.95 -6.91
N LYS A 22 12.05 7.26 -5.83
CA LYS A 22 12.73 8.55 -5.67
C LYS A 22 13.89 8.72 -6.64
N SER A 23 14.66 7.67 -6.89
CA SER A 23 15.75 7.71 -7.87
C SER A 23 15.23 7.90 -9.29
N LEU A 24 14.21 7.15 -9.71
CA LEU A 24 13.59 7.33 -11.02
C LEU A 24 12.98 8.72 -11.20
N GLN A 25 12.34 9.28 -10.17
CA GLN A 25 11.83 10.65 -10.23
C GLN A 25 12.96 11.67 -10.46
N ALA A 26 14.07 11.54 -9.73
CA ALA A 26 15.22 12.41 -9.91
C ALA A 26 15.86 12.25 -11.30
N GLU A 27 15.90 11.04 -11.85
CA GLU A 27 16.37 10.77 -13.22
C GLU A 27 15.47 11.41 -14.28
N LEU A 28 14.14 11.36 -14.11
CA LEU A 28 13.19 12.04 -14.99
C LEU A 28 13.39 13.56 -14.98
N ASP A 29 13.61 14.15 -13.79
CA ASP A 29 13.88 15.57 -13.64
C ASP A 29 15.20 15.97 -14.32
N GLN A 30 16.27 15.18 -14.16
CA GLN A 30 17.57 15.38 -14.83
C GLN A 30 17.44 15.28 -16.36
N ALA A 31 16.64 14.35 -16.85
CA ALA A 31 16.34 14.17 -18.27
C ALA A 31 15.34 15.21 -18.81
N LYS A 32 14.79 16.09 -17.95
CA LYS A 32 13.76 17.09 -18.29
C LYS A 32 12.46 16.47 -18.84
N ILE A 33 12.16 15.23 -18.45
CA ILE A 33 10.93 14.51 -18.83
C ILE A 33 9.84 14.87 -17.82
N LYS A 34 8.80 15.59 -18.29
CA LYS A 34 7.73 16.10 -17.42
C LYS A 34 6.39 15.37 -17.55
N ASN A 35 6.27 14.51 -18.56
CA ASN A 35 5.04 13.79 -18.90
C ASN A 35 5.01 12.34 -18.38
N VAL A 36 5.97 11.94 -17.55
CA VAL A 36 6.03 10.62 -16.89
C VAL A 36 6.07 10.82 -15.38
N GLY A 37 5.25 10.06 -14.66
CA GLY A 37 5.16 10.10 -13.19
C GLY A 37 5.42 8.73 -12.57
N VAL A 38 6.12 8.71 -11.43
CA VAL A 38 6.36 7.50 -10.65
C VAL A 38 5.60 7.59 -9.33
N HIS A 39 4.71 6.64 -9.08
CA HIS A 39 3.78 6.66 -7.94
C HIS A 39 3.85 5.33 -7.20
N ASN A 40 3.72 5.39 -5.87
CA ASN A 40 3.72 4.21 -5.02
C ASN A 40 2.33 3.97 -4.42
N LEU A 41 1.92 2.71 -4.38
CA LEU A 41 0.62 2.28 -3.86
C LEU A 41 0.81 1.22 -2.77
N SER A 42 0.11 1.39 -1.65
CA SER A 42 0.07 0.44 -0.55
C SER A 42 -1.37 0.01 -0.25
N PRO A 43 -1.81 -1.16 -0.77
CA PRO A 43 -3.15 -1.68 -0.50
C PRO A 43 -3.32 -2.20 0.94
N GLY A 44 -2.23 -2.44 1.67
CA GLY A 44 -2.27 -3.07 2.98
C GLY A 44 -2.39 -4.59 2.89
N MET A 45 -3.03 -5.20 3.88
CA MET A 45 -3.29 -6.64 3.88
C MET A 45 -4.54 -6.95 3.06
N VAL A 46 -4.41 -7.91 2.14
CA VAL A 46 -5.51 -8.33 1.25
C VAL A 46 -5.66 -9.84 1.33
N THR A 47 -6.87 -10.32 1.55
CA THR A 47 -7.14 -11.76 1.63
C THR A 47 -6.94 -12.40 0.26
N THR A 48 -5.81 -13.07 0.10
CA THR A 48 -5.39 -13.77 -1.12
C THR A 48 -4.82 -15.13 -0.73
N GLU A 49 -4.78 -16.06 -1.67
CA GLU A 49 -4.16 -17.38 -1.45
C GLU A 49 -2.70 -17.23 -0.99
N LEU A 50 -1.96 -16.30 -1.58
CA LEU A 50 -0.59 -15.97 -1.17
C LEU A 50 -0.51 -15.54 0.30
N LEU A 51 -1.41 -14.66 0.75
CA LEU A 51 -1.42 -14.22 2.16
C LEU A 51 -1.82 -15.36 3.11
N MET A 52 -2.75 -16.22 2.70
CA MET A 52 -3.18 -17.35 3.52
C MET A 52 -2.12 -18.45 3.60
N SER A 53 -1.30 -18.64 2.56
CA SER A 53 -0.28 -19.69 2.48
C SER A 53 0.83 -19.58 3.55
N GLY A 54 1.01 -18.41 4.18
CA GLY A 54 1.96 -18.19 5.27
C GLY A 54 1.32 -17.99 6.65
N ALA A 55 0.02 -18.27 6.78
CA ALA A 55 -0.79 -17.96 7.96
C ALA A 55 -0.89 -19.12 8.96
N ASP A 56 0.23 -19.74 9.33
CA ASP A 56 0.19 -21.01 10.08
C ASP A 56 0.05 -20.83 11.60
N THR A 57 0.27 -19.62 12.11
CA THR A 57 0.20 -19.35 13.55
C THR A 57 -1.12 -18.70 13.96
N PRO A 58 -1.62 -18.95 15.20
CA PRO A 58 -2.81 -18.28 15.71
C PRO A 58 -2.71 -16.75 15.66
N THR A 59 -1.52 -16.22 15.94
CA THR A 59 -1.22 -14.79 15.87
C THR A 59 -1.35 -14.25 14.44
N SER A 60 -0.76 -14.93 13.45
CA SER A 60 -0.89 -14.54 12.04
C SER A 60 -2.36 -14.54 11.61
N LYS A 61 -3.12 -15.59 11.96
CA LYS A 61 -4.55 -15.69 11.65
C LYS A 61 -5.36 -14.57 12.30
N PHE A 62 -5.05 -14.19 13.54
CA PHE A 62 -5.69 -13.07 14.21
C PHE A 62 -5.49 -11.75 13.45
N PHE A 63 -4.24 -11.40 13.11
CA PHE A 63 -3.95 -10.16 12.39
C PHE A 63 -4.56 -10.13 11.00
N ILE A 64 -4.50 -11.25 10.27
CA ILE A 64 -5.17 -11.39 8.97
C ILE A 64 -6.68 -11.11 9.12
N ASN A 65 -7.32 -11.74 10.10
CA ASN A 65 -8.75 -11.56 10.34
C ASN A 65 -9.14 -10.13 10.74
N CYS A 66 -8.24 -9.39 11.38
CA CYS A 66 -8.49 -8.00 11.78
C CYS A 66 -8.22 -7.00 10.65
N LEU A 67 -7.17 -7.23 9.86
CA LEU A 67 -6.59 -6.20 8.99
C LEU A 67 -6.78 -6.48 7.50
N ALA A 68 -7.03 -7.73 7.11
CA ALA A 68 -7.17 -8.09 5.73
C ALA A 68 -8.60 -7.90 5.23
N GLU A 69 -8.71 -7.25 4.08
CA GLU A 69 -9.96 -7.09 3.36
C GLU A 69 -9.99 -7.92 2.07
N PRO A 70 -11.18 -8.30 1.58
CA PRO A 70 -11.33 -8.95 0.28
C PRO A 70 -10.72 -8.12 -0.85
N ALA A 71 -10.04 -8.80 -1.79
CA ALA A 71 -9.40 -8.15 -2.93
C ALA A 71 -10.38 -7.27 -3.72
N GLU A 72 -11.62 -7.75 -3.91
CA GLU A 72 -12.70 -7.02 -4.58
C GLU A 72 -12.99 -5.68 -3.90
N PHE A 73 -13.15 -5.69 -2.56
CA PHE A 73 -13.43 -4.48 -1.79
C PHE A 73 -12.27 -3.47 -1.84
N VAL A 74 -11.04 -3.97 -1.74
CA VAL A 74 -9.83 -3.15 -1.83
C VAL A 74 -9.73 -2.53 -3.21
N ALA A 75 -10.00 -3.29 -4.28
CA ALA A 75 -9.97 -2.81 -5.66
C ALA A 75 -11.04 -1.73 -5.91
N GLN A 76 -12.28 -1.94 -5.45
CA GLN A 76 -13.36 -0.95 -5.56
C GLN A 76 -12.99 0.40 -4.94
N THR A 77 -12.17 0.40 -3.89
CA THR A 77 -11.69 1.63 -3.25
C THR A 77 -10.47 2.23 -3.94
N ILE A 78 -9.48 1.41 -4.30
CA ILE A 78 -8.18 1.90 -4.80
C ILE A 78 -8.23 2.28 -6.28
N VAL A 79 -8.96 1.53 -7.12
CA VAL A 79 -8.96 1.76 -8.56
C VAL A 79 -9.42 3.18 -8.93
N PRO A 80 -10.51 3.73 -8.35
CA PRO A 80 -10.89 5.12 -8.58
C PRO A 80 -9.80 6.12 -8.18
N GLU A 81 -9.12 5.90 -7.04
CA GLU A 81 -8.05 6.78 -6.57
C GLU A 81 -6.84 6.77 -7.50
N VAL A 82 -6.43 5.59 -7.98
CA VAL A 82 -5.35 5.46 -8.96
C VAL A 82 -5.69 6.17 -10.27
N ARG A 83 -6.96 6.10 -10.72
CA ARG A 83 -7.42 6.78 -11.94
C ARG A 83 -7.40 8.30 -11.84
N LYS A 84 -7.47 8.87 -10.64
CA LYS A 84 -7.36 10.32 -10.42
C LYS A 84 -5.91 10.82 -10.47
N VAL A 85 -4.93 9.95 -10.17
CA VAL A 85 -3.51 10.34 -10.06
C VAL A 85 -3.00 11.12 -11.27
N PRO A 86 -3.22 10.71 -12.54
CA PRO A 86 -2.72 11.46 -13.69
C PRO A 86 -3.27 12.89 -13.79
N LEU A 87 -4.48 13.13 -13.25
CA LEU A 87 -5.13 14.45 -13.27
C LEU A 87 -4.64 15.33 -12.12
N GLU A 88 -4.46 14.74 -10.94
CA GLU A 88 -4.17 15.47 -9.69
C GLU A 88 -2.67 15.66 -9.42
N SER A 89 -1.81 14.83 -10.01
CA SER A 89 -0.37 14.85 -9.75
C SER A 89 0.42 15.89 -10.54
N VAL A 90 -0.22 16.58 -11.49
CA VAL A 90 0.46 17.61 -12.29
C VAL A 90 0.72 18.84 -11.44
N ASN A 91 1.99 19.19 -11.26
CA ASN A 91 2.38 20.43 -10.62
C ASN A 91 2.06 21.62 -11.54
N GLN A 92 1.07 22.43 -11.16
CA GLN A 92 0.64 23.58 -11.95
C GLN A 92 1.73 24.66 -12.12
N VAL A 93 2.73 24.69 -11.23
CA VAL A 93 3.82 25.67 -11.26
C VAL A 93 4.98 25.20 -12.14
N THR A 94 5.41 23.93 -12.01
CA THR A 94 6.58 23.42 -12.74
C THR A 94 6.23 22.67 -14.03
N GLY A 95 4.95 22.31 -14.20
CA GLY A 95 4.46 21.45 -15.28
C GLY A 95 4.94 19.99 -15.18
N GLY A 96 5.68 19.63 -14.12
CA GLY A 96 6.14 18.27 -13.88
C GLY A 96 5.16 17.45 -13.05
N ILE A 97 5.27 16.12 -13.09
CA ILE A 97 4.42 15.22 -12.32
C ILE A 97 5.03 15.00 -10.92
N GLN A 98 4.24 15.26 -9.87
CA GLN A 98 4.60 14.98 -8.49
C GLN A 98 4.35 13.50 -8.13
N THR A 99 5.29 12.91 -7.41
CA THR A 99 5.12 11.57 -6.84
C THR A 99 3.96 11.54 -5.84
N THR A 100 3.08 10.55 -5.97
CA THR A 100 2.00 10.30 -5.00
C THR A 100 2.22 8.99 -4.25
N TYR A 101 1.70 8.92 -3.03
CA TYR A 101 1.69 7.72 -2.21
C TYR A 101 0.25 7.42 -1.76
N THR A 102 -0.39 6.47 -2.43
CA THR A 102 -1.77 6.08 -2.14
C THR A 102 -1.79 4.92 -1.15
N GLN A 103 -2.51 5.05 -0.04
CA GLN A 103 -2.57 4.02 1.00
C GLN A 103 -4.01 3.69 1.39
N PHE A 104 -4.41 2.44 1.21
CA PHE A 104 -5.75 1.96 1.58
C PHE A 104 -5.88 1.64 3.07
N LEU A 105 -4.97 0.81 3.58
CA LEU A 105 -4.89 0.47 5.00
C LEU A 105 -4.03 1.50 5.72
N THR A 106 -4.67 2.57 6.20
CA THR A 106 -4.03 3.59 7.03
C THR A 106 -3.86 3.10 8.46
N LYS A 107 -2.98 3.76 9.23
CA LYS A 107 -2.84 3.46 10.68
C LYS A 107 -4.18 3.58 11.41
N GLN A 108 -4.96 4.62 11.11
CA GLN A 108 -6.27 4.84 11.70
C GLN A 108 -7.22 3.67 11.42
N ARG A 109 -7.33 3.24 10.16
CA ARG A 109 -8.12 2.06 9.77
C ARG A 109 -7.65 0.79 10.45
N ALA A 110 -6.34 0.59 10.55
CA ALA A 110 -5.77 -0.57 11.23
C ALA A 110 -6.14 -0.61 12.72
N TYR A 111 -5.97 0.51 13.44
CA TYR A 111 -6.32 0.59 14.86
C TYR A 111 -7.83 0.43 15.09
N SER A 112 -8.67 1.08 14.28
CA SER A 112 -10.12 0.93 14.40
C SER A 112 -10.56 -0.52 14.18
N SER A 113 -10.00 -1.22 13.20
CA SER A 113 -10.35 -2.61 12.93
C SER A 113 -9.90 -3.55 14.04
N ILE A 114 -8.71 -3.34 14.62
CA ILE A 114 -8.23 -4.11 15.76
C ILE A 114 -9.12 -3.87 16.99
N LEU A 115 -9.42 -2.62 17.33
CA LEU A 115 -10.26 -2.27 18.47
C LEU A 115 -11.69 -2.83 18.33
N ALA A 116 -12.30 -2.67 17.15
CA ALA A 116 -13.61 -3.24 16.86
C ALA A 116 -13.61 -4.76 17.04
N ARG A 117 -12.52 -5.45 16.68
CA ARG A 117 -12.42 -6.91 16.83
C ARG A 117 -12.28 -7.35 18.28
N ILE A 118 -11.50 -6.62 19.08
CA ILE A 118 -11.35 -6.88 20.52
C ILE A 118 -12.68 -6.66 21.25
N LEU A 119 -13.45 -5.63 20.87
CA LEU A 119 -14.72 -5.28 21.51
C LEU A 119 -15.90 -6.16 21.08
N VAL A 120 -15.99 -6.53 19.79
CA VAL A 120 -17.18 -7.20 19.22
C VAL A 120 -17.04 -8.72 19.14
N GLY A 121 -15.82 -9.27 19.22
CA GLY A 121 -15.56 -10.72 19.32
C GLY A 121 -16.00 -11.61 18.15
N ARG A 122 -16.77 -11.10 17.17
CA ARG A 122 -17.24 -11.89 16.02
C ARG A 122 -16.09 -12.23 15.08
N LYS A 123 -16.06 -13.46 14.54
CA LYS A 123 -15.20 -13.87 13.42
C LYS A 123 -15.80 -13.38 12.09
N LYS A 124 -14.96 -13.18 11.06
CA LYS A 124 -15.44 -13.03 9.66
C LYS A 124 -15.79 -14.44 9.19
#